data_AF-A0A412R291-F1
#
_entry.id   AF-A0A412R291-F1
#
_cell.length_a   1.000
_cell.length_b   1.000
_cell.length_c   1.000
_cell.angle_alpha   90.00
_cell.angle_beta   90.00
_cell.angle_gamma   90.00
#
_symmetry.space_group_name_H-M   'P 1'
#
loop_
_entity.id
_entity.type
_entity.pdbx_description
1 polymer ?
#
loop_
_entity_poly.entity_id
_entity_poly.type
_entity_poly.pdbx_seq_one_letter_code
_entity_poly.pdbx_strand_id
1 'polypeptide(L)'
;MNDKALEVLHQSLHYSFDAKDTAIAYINIGYIYGMRNMQDSAITYQRKAVKYAMRSKDRSMILTSWHNLSICYRHFENVDSAVVYAHKVLQHLSYGNGKADAYYNMGDLYVDLEQYDSARHYLEKSLFLSPSRSIPYWSLAVMEAELGNFKSAYHYLDTFVMVQDSLDNSELLTEVQHLVYKHQTELRVKDEQIKSKRIIRWIVFVSVIICFVVALIYQRWINKKNNQQALYRQALQYADEKQNVMQQRIEENESALALLQDRENQNLDEIAQKEQLITQLKKEKLALRTWLFQQTSIYKKVMSLSDQQQVNKKIRKVMAAAELDKLKKTTFEIYADYISPLQAQYSQLTEDDLLVLCLQEAGISPLAISLCFGHTDTVALNQSKSRLKKKMSE
;
A
#
# COMPACT_ATOMS: atom_id res chain seq x y z
N MET A 1 -36.93 -68.04 -49.31
CA MET A 1 -37.81 -67.36 -50.30
C MET A 1 -37.13 -67.18 -51.67
N ASN A 2 -35.86 -66.80 -51.71
CA ASN A 2 -35.16 -66.47 -52.97
C ASN A 2 -34.93 -67.67 -53.92
N ASP A 3 -34.85 -68.92 -53.43
CA ASP A 3 -34.61 -70.11 -54.30
C ASP A 3 -35.82 -70.48 -55.14
N LYS A 4 -37.01 -70.48 -54.54
CA LYS A 4 -38.28 -70.65 -55.27
C LYS A 4 -38.51 -69.52 -56.28
N ALA A 5 -38.09 -68.30 -55.94
CA ALA A 5 -38.17 -67.17 -56.86
C ALA A 5 -37.28 -67.37 -58.10
N LEU A 6 -36.04 -67.85 -57.94
CA LEU A 6 -35.18 -68.18 -59.07
C LEU A 6 -35.76 -69.31 -59.93
N GLU A 7 -36.31 -70.36 -59.31
CA GLU A 7 -36.93 -71.47 -60.03
C GLU A 7 -38.08 -70.99 -60.92
N VAL A 8 -38.99 -70.19 -60.38
CA VAL A 8 -40.12 -69.60 -61.13
C VAL A 8 -39.62 -68.65 -62.23
N LEU A 9 -38.58 -67.85 -61.97
CA LEU A 9 -38.02 -66.93 -62.96
C LEU A 9 -37.28 -67.67 -64.10
N HIS A 10 -36.63 -68.80 -63.81
CA HIS A 10 -36.02 -69.64 -64.83
C HIS A 10 -37.07 -70.37 -65.68
N GLN A 11 -38.19 -70.81 -65.08
CA GLN A 11 -39.33 -71.33 -65.83
C GLN A 11 -39.97 -70.23 -66.70
N SER A 12 -40.17 -69.03 -66.16
CA SER A 12 -40.66 -67.86 -66.90
C SER A 12 -39.76 -67.52 -68.10
N LEU A 13 -38.44 -67.57 -67.92
CA LEU A 13 -37.47 -67.40 -69.00
C LEU A 13 -37.62 -68.46 -70.09
N HIS A 14 -37.87 -69.72 -69.71
CA HIS A 14 -38.08 -70.83 -70.65
C HIS A 14 -39.34 -70.63 -71.52
N TYR A 15 -40.39 -70.03 -70.95
CA TYR A 15 -41.64 -69.73 -71.65
C TYR A 15 -41.70 -68.32 -72.25
N SER A 16 -40.60 -67.56 -72.26
CA SER A 16 -40.59 -66.22 -72.88
C SER A 16 -40.66 -66.32 -74.41
N PHE A 17 -41.66 -65.68 -75.02
CA PHE A 17 -41.93 -65.78 -76.46
C PHE A 17 -41.33 -64.63 -77.27
N ASP A 18 -41.03 -63.50 -76.64
CA ASP A 18 -40.42 -62.34 -77.29
C ASP A 18 -39.21 -61.78 -76.53
N ALA A 19 -38.45 -60.93 -77.22
CA ALA A 19 -37.22 -60.36 -76.66
C ALA A 19 -37.48 -59.41 -75.46
N LYS A 20 -38.69 -58.87 -75.32
CA LYS A 20 -39.05 -57.99 -74.20
C LYS A 20 -39.30 -58.80 -72.94
N ASP A 21 -40.07 -59.87 -73.04
CA ASP A 21 -40.34 -60.81 -71.93
C ASP A 21 -39.06 -61.48 -71.46
N THR A 22 -38.19 -61.89 -72.40
CA THR A 22 -36.86 -62.41 -72.05
C THR A 22 -36.01 -61.39 -71.29
N ALA A 23 -36.08 -60.10 -71.65
CA ALA A 23 -35.37 -59.04 -70.95
C ALA A 23 -35.89 -58.87 -69.51
N ILE A 24 -37.21 -58.85 -69.31
CA ILE A 24 -37.84 -58.75 -67.98
C ILE A 24 -37.41 -59.91 -67.09
N ALA A 25 -37.46 -61.15 -67.61
CA ALA A 25 -37.03 -62.33 -66.86
C ALA A 25 -35.57 -62.21 -66.42
N TYR A 26 -34.68 -61.75 -67.29
CA TYR A 26 -33.28 -61.54 -66.94
C TYR A 26 -33.03 -60.40 -65.95
N ILE A 27 -33.81 -59.31 -65.99
CA ILE A 27 -33.75 -58.25 -64.95
C ILE A 27 -34.07 -58.84 -63.59
N ASN A 28 -35.16 -59.60 -63.50
CA ASN A 28 -35.61 -60.18 -62.24
C ASN A 28 -34.62 -61.22 -61.71
N ILE A 29 -34.04 -62.06 -62.58
CA ILE A 29 -32.99 -63.01 -62.18
C ILE A 29 -31.76 -62.25 -61.68
N GLY A 30 -31.32 -61.21 -62.42
CA GLY A 30 -30.20 -60.36 -62.02
C GLY A 30 -30.41 -59.71 -60.66
N TYR A 31 -31.62 -59.16 -60.41
CA TYR A 31 -32.01 -58.58 -59.14
C TYR A 31 -31.94 -59.59 -57.99
N ILE A 32 -32.44 -60.82 -58.17
CA ILE A 32 -32.36 -61.85 -57.12
C ILE A 32 -30.91 -62.24 -56.82
N TYR A 33 -30.04 -62.31 -57.83
CA TYR A 33 -28.60 -62.50 -57.58
C TYR A 33 -27.95 -61.30 -56.88
N GLY A 34 -28.38 -60.08 -57.20
CA GLY A 34 -27.99 -58.86 -56.48
C GLY A 34 -28.33 -58.93 -55.00
N MET A 35 -29.58 -59.30 -54.67
CA MET A 35 -30.04 -59.51 -53.29
C MET A 35 -29.29 -60.63 -52.55
N ARG A 36 -28.66 -61.57 -53.28
CA ARG A 36 -27.78 -62.61 -52.71
C ARG A 36 -26.31 -62.19 -52.64
N ASN A 37 -26.01 -60.94 -52.98
CA ASN A 37 -24.67 -60.40 -53.06
C ASN A 37 -23.74 -61.17 -54.04
N MET A 38 -24.31 -61.78 -55.08
CA MET A 38 -23.56 -62.55 -56.09
C MET A 38 -23.26 -61.68 -57.31
N GLN A 39 -22.21 -60.85 -57.19
CA GLN A 39 -21.83 -59.81 -58.16
C GLN A 39 -21.76 -60.30 -59.61
N ASP A 40 -20.94 -61.32 -59.88
CA ASP A 40 -20.71 -61.80 -61.25
C ASP A 40 -22.00 -62.29 -61.92
N SER A 41 -22.84 -63.00 -61.16
CA SER A 41 -24.11 -63.51 -61.66
C SER A 41 -25.09 -62.38 -61.90
N ALA A 42 -25.23 -61.45 -60.95
CA ALA A 42 -26.13 -60.31 -61.05
C ALA A 42 -25.81 -59.46 -62.29
N ILE A 43 -24.54 -59.07 -62.46
CA ILE A 43 -24.09 -58.26 -63.60
C ILE A 43 -24.24 -59.04 -64.91
N THR A 44 -23.93 -60.34 -64.93
CA THR A 44 -24.06 -61.17 -66.15
C THR A 44 -25.51 -61.23 -66.63
N TYR A 45 -26.46 -61.50 -65.74
CA TYR A 45 -27.88 -61.55 -66.10
C TYR A 45 -28.42 -60.17 -66.46
N GLN A 46 -27.99 -59.12 -65.77
CA GLN A 46 -28.37 -57.75 -66.08
C GLN A 46 -27.83 -57.27 -67.45
N ARG A 47 -26.63 -57.71 -67.87
CA ARG A 47 -26.12 -57.48 -69.24
C ARG A 47 -26.89 -58.28 -70.29
N LYS A 48 -27.32 -59.51 -69.97
CA LYS A 48 -28.22 -60.29 -70.85
C LYS A 48 -29.55 -59.55 -71.03
N ALA A 49 -30.14 -59.01 -69.95
CA ALA A 49 -31.34 -58.19 -70.05
C ALA A 49 -31.18 -57.02 -71.03
N VAL A 50 -30.09 -56.25 -70.92
CA VAL A 50 -29.80 -55.14 -71.85
C VAL A 50 -29.71 -55.63 -73.31
N LYS A 51 -29.07 -56.77 -73.56
CA LYS A 51 -28.97 -57.35 -74.93
C LYS A 51 -30.35 -57.68 -75.50
N TYR A 52 -31.24 -58.25 -74.70
CA TYR A 52 -32.59 -58.61 -75.15
C TYR A 52 -33.52 -57.39 -75.26
N ALA A 53 -33.38 -56.41 -74.36
CA ALA A 53 -34.06 -55.13 -74.48
C ALA A 53 -33.70 -54.39 -75.77
N MET A 54 -32.43 -54.43 -76.19
CA MET A 54 -32.02 -53.87 -77.49
C MET A 54 -32.66 -54.61 -78.67
N ARG A 55 -32.82 -55.94 -78.58
CA ARG A 55 -33.47 -56.76 -79.62
C ARG A 55 -34.97 -56.50 -79.71
N SER A 56 -35.63 -56.17 -78.60
CA SER A 56 -37.06 -55.84 -78.60
C SER A 56 -37.37 -54.51 -79.28
N LYS A 57 -36.35 -53.63 -79.42
CA LYS A 57 -36.48 -52.25 -79.94
C LYS A 57 -37.45 -51.38 -79.14
N ASP A 58 -37.88 -51.84 -77.96
CA ASP A 58 -38.72 -51.08 -77.04
C ASP A 58 -37.84 -50.11 -76.24
N ARG A 59 -37.98 -48.81 -76.53
CA ARG A 59 -37.21 -47.75 -75.88
C ARG A 59 -37.38 -47.75 -74.37
N SER A 60 -38.57 -48.02 -73.85
CA SER A 60 -38.82 -48.08 -72.41
C SER A 60 -38.04 -49.25 -71.80
N MET A 61 -38.09 -50.42 -72.44
CA MET A 61 -37.37 -51.61 -71.95
C MET A 61 -35.85 -51.41 -71.96
N ILE A 62 -35.32 -50.73 -72.98
CA ILE A 62 -33.89 -50.38 -73.06
C ILE A 62 -33.49 -49.46 -71.90
N LEU A 63 -34.25 -48.39 -71.67
CA LEU A 63 -34.01 -47.45 -70.57
C LEU A 63 -34.09 -48.14 -69.20
N THR A 64 -35.12 -48.95 -68.97
CA THR A 64 -35.29 -49.73 -67.74
C THR A 64 -34.13 -50.70 -67.52
N SER A 65 -33.67 -51.38 -68.58
CA SER A 65 -32.54 -52.33 -68.47
C SER A 65 -31.22 -51.63 -68.16
N TRP A 66 -30.96 -50.47 -68.76
CA TRP A 66 -29.79 -49.65 -68.44
C TRP A 66 -29.85 -49.10 -67.01
N HIS A 67 -31.01 -48.62 -66.56
CA HIS A 67 -31.17 -48.11 -65.20
C HIS A 67 -30.92 -49.20 -64.15
N ASN A 68 -31.51 -50.39 -64.31
CA ASN A 68 -31.26 -51.53 -63.42
C ASN A 68 -29.79 -52.00 -63.47
N LEU A 69 -29.13 -51.92 -64.64
CA LEU A 69 -27.70 -52.21 -64.73
C LEU A 69 -26.85 -51.18 -63.99
N SER A 70 -27.21 -49.90 -64.05
CA SER A 70 -26.58 -48.84 -63.26
C SER A 70 -26.71 -49.10 -61.76
N ILE A 71 -27.92 -49.41 -61.27
CA ILE A 71 -28.15 -49.74 -59.86
C ILE A 71 -27.34 -50.97 -59.45
N CYS A 72 -27.33 -52.01 -60.28
CA CYS A 72 -26.57 -53.22 -60.00
C CYS A 72 -25.07 -52.93 -59.90
N TYR A 73 -24.51 -52.09 -60.77
CA TYR A 73 -23.11 -51.68 -60.67
C TYR A 73 -22.82 -50.88 -59.40
N ARG A 74 -23.70 -49.93 -59.05
CA ARG A 74 -23.59 -49.15 -57.82
C ARG A 74 -23.62 -50.02 -56.57
N HIS A 75 -24.55 -50.98 -56.51
CA HIS A 75 -24.71 -51.89 -55.38
C HIS A 75 -23.43 -52.69 -55.08
N PHE A 76 -22.64 -53.00 -56.11
CA PHE A 76 -21.35 -53.68 -55.97
C PHE A 76 -20.16 -52.71 -56.10
N GLU A 77 -20.34 -51.46 -55.70
CA GLU A 77 -19.31 -50.41 -55.59
C GLU A 77 -18.54 -50.13 -56.90
N ASN A 78 -19.08 -50.54 -58.06
CA ASN A 78 -18.50 -50.25 -59.37
C ASN A 78 -19.13 -48.96 -59.93
N VAL A 79 -18.90 -47.85 -59.22
CA VAL A 79 -19.61 -46.59 -59.42
C VAL A 79 -19.32 -45.96 -60.78
N ASP A 80 -18.08 -46.07 -61.30
CA ASP A 80 -17.74 -45.61 -62.65
C ASP A 80 -18.59 -46.28 -63.75
N SER A 81 -18.78 -47.61 -63.65
CA SER A 81 -19.64 -48.34 -64.58
C SER A 81 -21.11 -47.92 -64.42
N ALA A 82 -21.55 -47.68 -63.19
CA ALA A 82 -22.90 -47.19 -62.92
C ALA A 82 -23.15 -45.84 -63.61
N VAL A 83 -22.21 -44.88 -63.49
CA VAL A 83 -22.30 -43.57 -64.14
C VAL A 83 -22.43 -43.69 -65.66
N VAL A 84 -21.68 -44.60 -66.30
CA VAL A 84 -21.80 -44.83 -67.76
C VAL A 84 -23.22 -45.23 -68.18
N TYR A 85 -23.85 -46.15 -67.45
CA TYR A 85 -25.21 -46.59 -67.79
C TYR A 85 -26.29 -45.57 -67.36
N ALA A 86 -26.12 -44.89 -66.22
CA ALA A 86 -26.99 -43.77 -65.83
C ALA A 86 -26.95 -42.63 -66.87
N HIS A 87 -25.76 -42.32 -67.40
CA HIS A 87 -25.60 -41.31 -68.44
C HIS A 87 -26.31 -41.70 -69.74
N LYS A 88 -26.26 -42.98 -70.14
CA LYS A 88 -27.04 -43.49 -71.29
C LYS A 88 -28.54 -43.30 -71.08
N VAL A 89 -29.06 -43.60 -69.89
CA VAL A 89 -30.48 -43.35 -69.56
C VAL A 89 -30.80 -41.87 -69.73
N LEU A 90 -29.98 -40.98 -69.17
CA LEU A 90 -30.21 -39.54 -69.21
C LEU A 90 -30.18 -38.96 -70.64
N GLN A 91 -29.25 -39.41 -71.50
CA GLN A 91 -29.17 -38.96 -72.90
C GLN A 91 -30.39 -39.37 -73.73
N HIS A 92 -30.98 -40.53 -73.41
CA HIS A 92 -32.09 -41.11 -74.18
C HIS A 92 -33.47 -40.85 -73.57
N LEU A 93 -33.59 -40.01 -72.53
CA LEU A 93 -34.86 -39.58 -71.96
C LEU A 93 -35.37 -38.27 -72.58
N SER A 94 -36.66 -38.26 -72.93
CA SER A 94 -37.38 -37.03 -73.28
C SER A 94 -37.69 -36.21 -72.01
N TYR A 95 -38.00 -34.92 -72.16
CA TYR A 95 -38.30 -34.02 -71.04
C TYR A 95 -39.52 -34.51 -70.22
N GLY A 96 -39.45 -34.49 -68.88
CA GLY A 96 -40.53 -34.93 -67.97
C GLY A 96 -40.05 -35.63 -66.70
N ASN A 97 -40.97 -36.26 -65.95
CA ASN A 97 -40.72 -36.86 -64.62
C ASN A 97 -39.58 -37.89 -64.59
N GLY A 98 -39.45 -38.72 -65.62
CA GLY A 98 -38.35 -39.71 -65.70
C GLY A 98 -36.95 -39.09 -65.78
N LYS A 99 -36.86 -37.82 -66.19
CA LYS A 99 -35.59 -37.08 -66.24
C LYS A 99 -35.16 -36.57 -64.86
N ALA A 100 -36.12 -36.29 -63.97
CA ALA A 100 -35.82 -35.97 -62.58
C ALA A 100 -35.21 -37.18 -61.85
N ASP A 101 -35.74 -38.39 -62.06
CA ASP A 101 -35.16 -39.64 -61.55
C ASP A 101 -33.74 -39.86 -62.07
N ALA A 102 -33.52 -39.69 -63.37
CA ALA A 102 -32.20 -39.85 -63.96
C ALA A 102 -31.18 -38.84 -63.43
N TYR A 103 -31.60 -37.58 -63.21
CA TYR A 103 -30.74 -36.57 -62.57
C TYR A 103 -30.45 -36.88 -61.11
N TYR A 104 -31.43 -37.36 -60.33
CA TYR A 104 -31.20 -37.80 -58.96
C TYR A 104 -30.18 -38.94 -58.92
N ASN A 105 -30.38 -39.99 -59.72
CA ASN A 105 -29.47 -41.13 -59.79
C ASN A 105 -28.04 -40.70 -60.16
N MET A 106 -27.89 -39.77 -61.12
CA MET A 106 -26.58 -39.20 -61.45
C MET A 106 -25.97 -38.45 -60.26
N GLY A 107 -26.78 -37.62 -59.58
CA GLY A 107 -26.36 -36.88 -58.39
C GLY A 107 -25.85 -37.79 -57.28
N ASP A 108 -26.62 -38.84 -56.96
CA ASP A 108 -26.29 -39.83 -55.93
C ASP A 108 -25.02 -40.62 -56.27
N LEU A 109 -24.84 -41.01 -57.54
CA LEU A 109 -23.61 -41.66 -58.00
C LEU A 109 -22.38 -40.75 -57.89
N TYR A 110 -22.54 -39.44 -58.08
CA TYR A 110 -21.44 -38.50 -57.87
C TYR A 110 -21.17 -38.21 -56.39
N VAL A 111 -22.15 -38.39 -55.50
CA VAL A 111 -21.91 -38.41 -54.05
C VAL A 111 -21.02 -39.61 -53.71
N ASP A 112 -21.35 -40.81 -54.20
CA ASP A 112 -20.54 -42.02 -53.98
C ASP A 112 -19.10 -41.89 -54.53
N LEU A 113 -18.89 -41.08 -55.59
CA LEU A 113 -17.57 -40.76 -56.15
C LEU A 113 -16.85 -39.60 -55.45
N GLU A 114 -17.44 -39.02 -54.41
CA GLU A 114 -16.97 -37.80 -53.71
C GLU A 114 -16.78 -36.58 -54.64
N GLN A 115 -17.44 -36.57 -55.80
CA GLN A 115 -17.41 -35.45 -56.76
C GLN A 115 -18.55 -34.49 -56.47
N TYR A 116 -18.45 -33.81 -55.34
CA TYR A 116 -19.55 -33.04 -54.74
C TYR A 116 -20.11 -31.90 -55.61
N ASP A 117 -19.28 -31.25 -56.45
CA ASP A 117 -19.77 -30.22 -57.38
C ASP A 117 -20.69 -30.80 -58.45
N SER A 118 -20.30 -31.95 -59.02
CA SER A 118 -21.12 -32.69 -59.98
C SER A 118 -22.39 -33.22 -59.31
N ALA A 119 -22.26 -33.79 -58.11
CA ALA A 119 -23.38 -34.28 -57.32
C ALA A 119 -24.43 -33.19 -57.10
N ARG A 120 -24.01 -32.03 -56.59
CA ARG A 120 -24.87 -30.87 -56.36
C ARG A 120 -25.59 -30.43 -57.64
N HIS A 121 -24.86 -30.26 -58.73
CA HIS A 121 -25.43 -29.84 -60.01
C HIS A 121 -26.54 -30.77 -60.51
N TYR A 122 -26.35 -32.09 -60.39
CA TYR A 122 -27.36 -33.05 -60.82
C TYR A 122 -28.53 -33.18 -59.84
N LEU A 123 -28.29 -33.12 -58.52
CA LEU A 123 -29.34 -33.10 -57.49
C LEU A 123 -30.22 -31.85 -57.62
N GLU A 124 -29.64 -30.66 -57.83
CA GLU A 124 -30.37 -29.42 -58.05
C GLU A 124 -31.19 -29.46 -59.35
N LYS A 125 -30.67 -30.07 -60.43
CA LYS A 125 -31.45 -30.31 -61.65
C LYS A 125 -32.62 -31.26 -61.45
N SER A 126 -32.46 -32.27 -60.59
CA SER A 126 -33.55 -33.16 -60.21
C SER A 126 -34.66 -32.38 -59.49
N LEU A 127 -34.27 -31.56 -58.51
CA LEU A 127 -35.19 -30.70 -57.75
C LEU A 127 -35.87 -29.64 -58.62
N PHE A 128 -35.16 -29.05 -59.58
CA PHE A 128 -35.75 -28.08 -60.50
C PHE A 128 -36.92 -28.68 -61.32
N LEU A 129 -36.78 -29.94 -61.74
CA LEU A 129 -37.83 -30.63 -62.49
C LEU A 129 -38.94 -31.19 -61.59
N SER A 130 -38.63 -31.56 -60.36
CA SER A 130 -39.59 -32.15 -59.43
C SER A 130 -39.30 -31.71 -57.98
N PRO A 131 -39.72 -30.49 -57.60
CA PRO A 131 -39.43 -29.94 -56.27
C PRO A 131 -40.12 -30.68 -55.12
N SER A 132 -41.20 -31.41 -55.42
CA SER A 132 -41.96 -32.19 -54.43
C SER A 132 -41.32 -33.54 -54.09
N ARG A 133 -40.09 -33.80 -54.53
CA ARG A 133 -39.37 -35.05 -54.23
C ARG A 133 -38.45 -34.84 -53.04
N SER A 134 -38.65 -35.66 -52.01
CA SER A 134 -37.83 -35.60 -50.81
C SER A 134 -36.40 -36.12 -51.05
N ILE A 135 -36.24 -37.22 -51.79
CA ILE A 135 -34.95 -37.95 -51.89
C ILE A 135 -33.75 -37.07 -52.31
N PRO A 136 -33.83 -36.17 -53.32
CA PRO A 136 -32.67 -35.33 -53.65
C PRO A 136 -32.29 -34.33 -52.54
N TYR A 137 -33.25 -33.85 -51.73
CA TYR A 137 -32.95 -33.03 -50.56
C TYR A 137 -32.18 -33.81 -49.49
N TRP A 138 -32.47 -35.11 -49.32
CA TRP A 138 -31.70 -35.98 -48.44
C TRP A 138 -30.25 -36.11 -48.89
N SER A 139 -29.99 -36.45 -50.16
CA SER A 139 -28.63 -36.59 -50.68
C SER A 139 -27.85 -35.26 -50.59
N LEU A 140 -28.50 -34.10 -50.80
CA LEU A 140 -27.88 -32.79 -50.56
C LEU A 140 -27.58 -32.54 -49.09
N ALA A 141 -28.46 -32.92 -48.17
CA ALA A 141 -28.26 -32.74 -46.73
C ALA A 141 -27.08 -33.57 -46.21
N VAL A 142 -26.99 -34.84 -46.62
CA VAL A 142 -25.88 -35.74 -46.28
C VAL A 142 -24.56 -35.20 -46.85
N MET A 143 -24.54 -34.86 -48.13
CA MET A 143 -23.36 -34.29 -48.79
C MET A 143 -22.86 -33.01 -48.10
N GLU A 144 -23.76 -32.09 -47.76
CA GLU A 144 -23.39 -30.85 -47.07
C GLU A 144 -22.87 -31.10 -45.64
N ALA A 145 -23.37 -32.14 -44.97
CA ALA A 145 -22.87 -32.54 -43.66
C ALA A 145 -21.45 -33.11 -43.75
N GLU A 146 -21.17 -33.94 -44.77
CA GLU A 146 -19.82 -34.47 -45.06
C GLU A 146 -18.82 -33.35 -45.38
N LEU A 147 -19.27 -32.32 -46.10
CA LEU A 147 -18.47 -31.12 -46.39
C LEU A 147 -18.32 -30.17 -45.18
N GLY A 148 -18.98 -30.45 -44.04
CA GLY A 148 -18.97 -29.60 -42.85
C GLY A 148 -19.86 -28.35 -42.94
N ASN A 149 -20.67 -28.23 -43.98
CA ASN A 149 -21.61 -27.13 -44.23
C ASN A 149 -22.94 -27.36 -43.48
N PHE A 150 -22.88 -27.47 -42.15
CA PHE A 150 -24.03 -27.87 -41.32
C PHE A 150 -25.26 -26.95 -41.44
N LYS A 151 -25.08 -25.67 -41.77
CA LYS A 151 -26.20 -24.74 -42.01
C LYS A 151 -26.99 -25.12 -43.26
N SER A 152 -26.30 -25.43 -44.36
CA SER A 152 -26.93 -25.88 -45.61
C SER A 152 -27.53 -27.27 -45.45
N ALA A 153 -26.81 -28.16 -44.76
CA ALA A 153 -27.31 -29.49 -44.41
C ALA A 153 -28.65 -29.41 -43.66
N TYR A 154 -28.73 -28.53 -42.66
CA TYR A 154 -29.97 -28.30 -41.90
C TYR A 154 -31.09 -27.77 -42.78
N HIS A 155 -30.81 -26.81 -43.67
CA HIS A 155 -31.82 -26.25 -44.56
C HIS A 155 -32.42 -27.29 -45.52
N TYR A 156 -31.57 -28.11 -46.15
CA TYR A 156 -32.03 -29.18 -47.02
C TYR A 156 -32.77 -30.26 -46.25
N LEU A 157 -32.35 -30.56 -45.02
CA LEU A 157 -33.03 -31.51 -44.17
C LEU A 157 -34.41 -31.01 -43.71
N ASP A 158 -34.54 -29.75 -43.34
CA ASP A 158 -35.82 -29.13 -43.00
C ASP A 158 -36.79 -29.21 -44.20
N THR A 159 -36.29 -28.90 -45.40
CA THR A 159 -37.07 -29.02 -46.64
C THR A 159 -37.43 -30.48 -46.96
N PHE A 160 -36.51 -31.41 -46.73
CA PHE A 160 -36.77 -32.85 -46.85
C PHE A 160 -37.93 -33.28 -45.96
N VAL A 161 -37.92 -32.88 -44.68
CA VAL A 161 -39.00 -33.17 -43.73
C VAL A 161 -40.30 -32.51 -44.16
N MET A 162 -40.31 -31.25 -44.58
CA MET A 162 -41.52 -30.58 -45.06
C MET A 162 -42.14 -31.28 -46.28
N VAL A 163 -41.32 -31.77 -47.20
CA VAL A 163 -41.77 -32.52 -48.39
C VAL A 163 -42.20 -33.94 -48.02
N GLN A 164 -41.59 -34.55 -47.01
CA GLN A 164 -41.89 -35.91 -46.54
C GLN A 164 -43.07 -35.98 -45.56
N ASP A 165 -43.34 -34.95 -44.75
CA ASP A 165 -44.56 -34.84 -43.93
C ASP A 165 -45.82 -34.77 -44.79
N SER A 166 -45.67 -34.41 -46.08
CA SER A 166 -46.73 -34.55 -47.08
C SER A 166 -46.90 -36.00 -47.61
N LEU A 167 -46.02 -36.93 -47.25
CA LEU A 167 -45.89 -38.30 -47.76
C LEU A 167 -45.38 -39.24 -46.64
N ASP A 168 -46.28 -39.64 -45.73
CA ASP A 168 -46.07 -40.54 -44.56
C ASP A 168 -44.87 -41.51 -44.65
N ASN A 169 -43.81 -41.26 -43.87
CA ASN A 169 -42.80 -42.27 -43.54
C ASN A 169 -42.09 -41.96 -42.20
N SER A 170 -42.43 -42.69 -41.13
CA SER A 170 -42.15 -42.31 -39.73
C SER A 170 -40.80 -42.76 -39.16
N GLU A 171 -40.14 -43.75 -39.75
CA GLU A 171 -38.99 -44.43 -39.13
C GLU A 171 -37.66 -43.67 -39.34
N LEU A 172 -37.43 -43.14 -40.56
CA LEU A 172 -36.23 -42.37 -40.90
C LEU A 172 -36.17 -41.01 -40.18
N LEU A 173 -37.33 -40.41 -39.87
CA LEU A 173 -37.45 -39.13 -39.18
C LEU A 173 -36.85 -39.17 -37.76
N THR A 174 -36.95 -40.32 -37.09
CA THR A 174 -36.57 -40.46 -35.67
C THR A 174 -35.05 -40.51 -35.48
N GLU A 175 -34.34 -41.22 -36.35
CA GLU A 175 -32.88 -41.34 -36.29
C GLU A 175 -32.18 -39.99 -36.57
N VAL A 176 -32.75 -39.23 -37.50
CA VAL A 176 -32.27 -37.91 -37.88
C VAL A 176 -32.47 -36.89 -36.77
N GLN A 177 -33.66 -36.86 -36.15
CA GLN A 177 -33.92 -35.99 -34.99
C GLN A 177 -32.95 -36.29 -33.85
N HIS A 178 -32.65 -37.57 -33.62
CA HIS A 178 -31.69 -37.99 -32.61
C HIS A 178 -30.25 -37.52 -32.92
N LEU A 179 -29.80 -37.63 -34.17
CA LEU A 179 -28.46 -37.20 -34.58
C LEU A 179 -28.28 -35.67 -34.45
N VAL A 180 -29.26 -34.90 -34.90
CA VAL A 180 -29.24 -33.42 -34.82
C VAL A 180 -29.26 -32.94 -33.36
N TYR A 181 -30.13 -33.54 -32.52
CA TYR A 181 -30.21 -33.20 -31.11
C TYR A 181 -28.90 -33.52 -30.37
N LYS A 182 -28.27 -34.66 -30.65
CA LYS A 182 -26.97 -35.03 -30.09
C LYS A 182 -25.89 -34.01 -30.48
N HIS A 183 -25.80 -33.60 -31.74
CA HIS A 183 -24.80 -32.62 -32.15
C HIS A 183 -25.05 -31.23 -31.55
N GLN A 184 -26.31 -30.79 -31.50
CA GLN A 184 -26.67 -29.49 -30.91
C GLN A 184 -26.33 -29.43 -29.41
N THR A 185 -26.55 -30.52 -28.67
CA THR A 185 -26.18 -30.60 -27.25
C THR A 185 -24.66 -30.60 -27.07
N GLU A 186 -23.89 -31.30 -27.90
CA GLU A 186 -22.42 -31.29 -27.87
C GLU A 186 -21.84 -29.88 -28.11
N LEU A 187 -22.40 -29.12 -29.06
CA LEU A 187 -22.00 -27.73 -29.32
C LEU A 187 -22.31 -26.81 -28.13
N ARG A 188 -23.52 -26.90 -27.56
CA ARG A 188 -23.91 -26.11 -26.38
C ARG A 188 -23.00 -26.39 -25.19
N VAL A 189 -22.69 -27.66 -24.92
CA VAL A 189 -21.79 -28.05 -23.83
C VAL A 189 -20.38 -27.49 -24.06
N LYS A 190 -19.84 -27.56 -25.29
CA LYS A 190 -18.53 -26.97 -25.61
C LYS A 190 -18.52 -25.45 -25.40
N ASP A 191 -19.55 -24.75 -25.86
CA ASP A 191 -19.67 -23.30 -25.69
C ASP A 191 -19.76 -22.90 -24.22
N GLU A 192 -20.56 -23.62 -23.42
CA GLU A 192 -20.64 -23.37 -21.98
C GLU A 192 -19.31 -23.66 -21.27
N GLN A 193 -18.60 -24.72 -21.67
CA GLN A 193 -17.27 -25.01 -21.14
C GLN A 193 -16.27 -23.90 -21.46
N ILE A 194 -16.30 -23.33 -22.67
CA ILE A 194 -15.44 -22.21 -23.08
C ILE A 194 -15.78 -20.96 -22.26
N LYS A 195 -17.07 -20.64 -22.10
CA LYS A 195 -17.53 -19.50 -21.27
C LYS A 195 -17.11 -19.68 -19.82
N SER A 196 -17.32 -20.86 -19.23
CA SER A 196 -16.93 -21.20 -17.86
C SER A 196 -15.42 -21.04 -17.66
N LYS A 197 -14.59 -21.59 -18.56
CA LYS A 197 -13.12 -21.42 -18.51
C LYS A 197 -12.71 -19.95 -18.61
N ARG A 198 -13.39 -19.15 -19.44
CA ARG A 198 -13.12 -17.71 -19.58
C ARG A 198 -13.44 -16.96 -18.28
N ILE A 199 -14.57 -17.25 -17.64
CA ILE A 199 -14.95 -16.65 -16.36
C ILE A 199 -13.94 -16.98 -15.26
N ILE A 200 -13.53 -18.25 -15.14
CA ILE A 200 -12.52 -18.67 -14.15
C ILE A 200 -11.20 -17.92 -14.37
N ARG A 201 -10.72 -17.82 -15.61
CA ARG A 201 -9.50 -17.04 -15.95
C ARG A 201 -9.64 -15.57 -15.55
N TRP A 202 -10.80 -14.97 -15.78
CA TRP A 202 -11.07 -13.58 -15.37
C TRP A 202 -11.07 -13.42 -13.84
N ILE A 203 -11.69 -14.33 -13.10
CA ILE A 203 -11.70 -14.30 -11.63
C ILE A 203 -10.27 -14.39 -11.08
N VAL A 204 -9.45 -15.32 -11.60
CA VAL A 204 -8.04 -15.48 -11.21
C VAL A 204 -7.23 -14.22 -11.54
N PHE A 205 -7.45 -13.63 -12.71
CA PHE A 205 -6.75 -12.40 -13.10
C PHE A 205 -7.08 -11.23 -12.16
N VAL A 206 -8.36 -11.04 -11.84
CA VAL A 206 -8.82 -9.99 -10.92
C VAL A 206 -8.30 -10.23 -9.50
N SER A 207 -8.29 -11.48 -9.02
CA SER A 207 -7.78 -11.79 -7.67
C SER A 207 -6.28 -11.50 -7.55
N VAL A 208 -5.48 -11.80 -8.58
CA VAL A 208 -4.05 -11.46 -8.62
C VAL A 208 -3.84 -9.94 -8.58
N ILE A 209 -4.64 -9.16 -9.32
CA ILE A 209 -4.56 -7.70 -9.28
C ILE A 209 -4.90 -7.16 -7.89
N ILE A 210 -5.94 -7.68 -7.25
CA ILE A 210 -6.32 -7.27 -5.89
C ILE A 210 -5.20 -7.58 -4.90
N CYS A 211 -4.61 -8.78 -4.95
CA CYS A 211 -3.48 -9.16 -4.11
C CYS A 211 -2.27 -8.23 -4.33
N PHE A 212 -1.99 -7.86 -5.59
CA PHE A 212 -0.92 -6.92 -5.92
C PHE A 212 -1.17 -5.52 -5.35
N VAL A 213 -2.40 -5.01 -5.45
CA VAL A 213 -2.78 -3.71 -4.87
C VAL A 213 -2.66 -3.73 -3.34
N VAL A 214 -3.11 -4.81 -2.69
CA VAL A 214 -2.96 -4.98 -1.23
C VAL A 214 -1.48 -4.99 -0.82
N ALA A 215 -0.63 -5.71 -1.58
CA ALA A 215 0.80 -5.72 -1.34
C ALA A 215 1.44 -4.33 -1.47
N LEU A 216 1.05 -3.54 -2.47
CA LEU A 216 1.52 -2.15 -2.63
C LEU A 216 1.07 -1.24 -1.48
N ILE A 217 -0.18 -1.38 -1.02
CA ILE A 217 -0.69 -0.64 0.15
C ILE A 217 0.11 -1.02 1.40
N TYR A 218 0.33 -2.31 1.62
CA TYR A 218 1.10 -2.83 2.75
C TYR A 218 2.55 -2.34 2.73
N GLN A 219 3.20 -2.37 1.57
CA GLN A 219 4.56 -1.86 1.38
C GLN A 219 4.63 -0.35 1.66
N ARG A 220 3.66 0.44 1.17
CA ARG A 220 3.58 1.87 1.49
C ARG A 220 3.38 2.13 2.98
N TRP A 221 2.56 1.33 3.64
CA TRP A 221 2.33 1.44 5.08
C TRP A 221 3.60 1.15 5.89
N ILE A 222 4.33 0.08 5.54
CA ILE A 222 5.64 -0.23 6.14
C ILE A 222 6.63 0.91 5.91
N ASN A 223 6.78 1.38 4.67
CA ASN A 223 7.72 2.45 4.35
C ASN A 223 7.38 3.75 5.11
N LYS A 224 6.09 4.09 5.23
CA LYS A 224 5.65 5.25 6.02
C LYS A 224 5.98 5.08 7.50
N LYS A 225 5.73 3.89 8.07
CA LYS A 225 6.06 3.59 9.47
C LYS A 225 7.56 3.68 9.72
N ASN A 226 8.38 3.11 8.83
CA ASN A 226 9.84 3.16 8.93
C ASN A 226 10.36 4.61 8.84
N ASN A 227 9.82 5.41 7.92
CA ASN A 227 10.18 6.83 7.79
C ASN A 227 9.79 7.63 9.04
N GLN A 228 8.60 7.40 9.60
CA GLN A 228 8.19 8.02 10.86
C GLN A 228 9.14 7.61 12.00
N GLN A 229 9.50 6.33 12.09
CA GLN A 229 10.40 5.85 13.12
C GLN A 229 11.82 6.42 12.99
N ALA A 230 12.30 6.65 11.75
CA ALA A 230 13.56 7.34 11.50
C ALA A 230 13.52 8.81 11.96
N LEU A 231 12.43 9.53 11.69
CA LEU A 231 12.23 10.91 12.18
C LEU A 231 12.20 10.97 13.71
N TYR A 232 11.49 10.04 14.37
CA TYR A 232 11.49 9.96 15.84
C TYR A 232 12.88 9.70 16.40
N ARG A 233 13.69 8.84 15.77
CA ARG A 233 15.07 8.59 16.18
C ARG A 233 15.95 9.84 16.04
N GLN A 234 15.82 10.59 14.94
CA GLN A 234 16.55 11.85 14.76
C GLN A 234 16.13 12.90 15.80
N ALA A 235 14.83 13.02 16.08
CA ALA A 235 14.33 13.93 17.11
C ALA A 235 14.85 13.54 18.51
N LEU A 236 14.91 12.24 18.81
CA LEU A 236 15.46 11.74 20.07
C LEU A 236 16.97 12.03 20.19
N GLN A 237 17.74 11.78 19.14
CA GLN A 237 19.18 12.08 19.10
C GLN A 237 19.45 13.58 19.29
N TYR A 238 18.68 14.43 18.61
CA TYR A 238 18.80 15.88 18.76
C TYR A 238 18.45 16.34 20.18
N ALA A 239 17.44 15.74 20.80
CA ALA A 239 17.08 16.02 22.20
C ALA A 239 18.19 15.60 23.18
N ASP A 240 18.78 14.41 22.97
CA ASP A 240 19.87 13.89 23.79
C ASP A 240 21.14 14.75 23.68
N GLU A 241 21.53 15.14 22.46
CA GLU A 241 22.66 16.04 22.23
C GLU A 241 22.44 17.41 22.89
N LYS A 242 21.23 17.97 22.76
CA LYS A 242 20.88 19.23 23.42
C LYS A 242 20.89 19.09 24.94
N GLN A 243 20.46 17.96 25.49
CA GLN A 243 20.51 17.69 26.92
C GLN A 243 21.96 17.61 27.41
N ASN A 244 22.83 16.91 26.69
CA ASN A 244 24.25 16.82 27.02
C ASN A 244 24.93 18.20 27.01
N VAL A 245 24.65 19.03 26.00
CA VAL A 245 25.18 20.41 25.94
C VAL A 245 24.65 21.28 27.09
N MET A 246 23.37 21.15 27.45
CA MET A 246 22.82 21.86 28.60
C MET A 246 23.46 21.41 29.91
N GLN A 247 23.69 20.11 30.07
CA GLN A 247 24.30 19.55 31.27
C GLN A 247 25.76 20.00 31.41
N GLN A 248 26.52 20.02 30.32
CA GLN A 248 27.86 20.60 30.30
C GLN A 248 27.85 22.08 30.70
N ARG A 249 26.90 22.88 30.20
CA ARG A 249 26.76 24.30 30.59
C ARG A 249 26.40 24.46 32.06
N ILE A 250 25.59 23.58 32.63
CA ILE A 250 25.27 23.60 34.05
C ILE A 250 26.53 23.32 34.87
N GLU A 251 27.31 22.30 34.50
CA GLU A 251 28.57 21.96 35.18
C GLU A 251 29.61 23.10 35.08
N GLU A 252 29.75 23.71 33.90
CA GLU A 252 30.60 24.90 33.71
C GLU A 252 30.14 26.05 34.61
N ASN A 253 28.83 26.32 34.69
CA ASN A 253 28.29 27.36 35.55
C ASN A 253 28.45 27.05 37.05
N GLU A 254 28.27 25.80 37.46
CA GLU A 254 28.50 25.36 38.85
C GLU A 254 29.96 25.56 39.24
N SER A 255 30.89 25.21 38.35
CA SER A 255 32.32 25.45 38.57
C SER A 255 32.65 26.94 38.70
N ALA A 256 32.03 27.78 37.86
CA ALA A 256 32.21 29.23 37.91
C ALA A 256 31.63 29.84 39.20
N LEU A 257 30.46 29.35 39.64
CA LEU A 257 29.85 29.77 40.90
C LEU A 257 30.73 29.38 42.10
N ALA A 258 31.29 28.17 42.12
CA ALA A 258 32.20 27.73 43.17
C ALA A 258 33.45 28.64 43.25
N LEU A 259 34.03 29.01 42.10
CA LEU A 259 35.15 29.95 42.04
C LEU A 259 34.78 31.36 42.55
N LEU A 260 33.58 31.83 42.23
CA LEU A 260 33.10 33.13 42.73
C LEU A 260 32.86 33.09 44.23
N GLN A 261 32.30 32.02 44.77
CA GLN A 261 32.12 31.82 46.21
C GLN A 261 33.45 31.76 46.95
N ASP A 262 34.45 31.05 46.41
CA ASP A 262 35.80 31.01 46.99
C ASP A 262 36.43 32.40 47.00
N ARG A 263 36.29 33.16 45.90
CA ARG A 263 36.78 34.54 45.82
C ARG A 263 36.05 35.48 46.79
N GLU A 264 34.75 35.31 46.96
CA GLU A 264 33.96 36.07 47.94
C GLU A 264 34.44 35.78 49.37
N ASN A 265 34.65 34.51 49.71
CA ASN A 265 35.18 34.11 51.01
C ASN A 265 36.59 34.67 51.26
N GLN A 266 37.48 34.59 50.27
CA GLN A 266 38.82 35.19 50.36
C GLN A 266 38.75 36.71 50.60
N ASN A 267 37.86 37.40 49.90
CA ASN A 267 37.65 38.84 50.11
C ASN A 267 37.11 39.13 51.51
N LEU A 268 36.18 38.32 52.03
CA LEU A 268 35.63 38.45 53.38
C LEU A 268 36.72 38.24 54.44
N ASP A 269 37.57 37.23 54.27
CA ASP A 269 38.72 36.98 55.15
C ASP A 269 39.72 38.15 55.11
N GLU A 270 40.01 38.69 53.93
CA GLU A 270 40.89 39.86 53.78
C GLU A 270 40.29 41.11 54.48
N ILE A 271 38.97 41.31 54.35
CA ILE A 271 38.26 42.40 55.04
C ILE A 271 38.36 42.20 56.56
N ALA A 272 38.08 41.00 57.07
CA ALA A 272 38.15 40.70 58.50
C ALA A 272 39.57 40.93 59.07
N GLN A 273 40.61 40.51 58.35
CA GLN A 273 42.00 40.76 58.73
C GLN A 273 42.33 42.26 58.76
N LYS A 274 41.90 43.02 57.75
CA LYS A 274 42.09 44.47 57.71
C LYS A 274 41.34 45.17 58.85
N GLU A 275 40.12 44.76 59.16
CA GLU A 275 39.34 45.30 60.29
C GLU A 275 40.02 45.03 61.64
N GLN A 276 40.56 43.83 61.83
CA GLN A 276 41.34 43.48 63.02
C GLN A 276 42.61 44.34 63.13
N LEU A 277 43.35 44.51 62.03
CA LEU A 277 44.54 45.35 61.99
C LEU A 277 44.21 46.82 62.28
N ILE A 278 43.15 47.36 61.70
CA ILE A 278 42.66 48.72 61.98
C ILE A 278 42.34 48.86 63.47
N THR A 279 41.68 47.86 64.07
CA THR A 279 41.33 47.88 65.49
C THR A 279 42.59 47.84 66.38
N GLN A 280 43.58 47.03 66.02
CA GLN A 280 44.87 46.98 66.71
C GLN A 280 45.61 48.32 66.61
N LEU A 281 45.75 48.87 65.40
CA LEU A 281 46.41 50.16 65.18
C LEU A 281 45.70 51.28 65.93
N LYS A 282 44.36 51.28 66.01
CA LYS A 282 43.61 52.23 66.85
C LYS A 282 43.99 52.12 68.33
N LYS A 283 44.10 50.90 68.87
CA LYS A 283 44.52 50.66 70.26
C LYS A 283 45.96 51.09 70.52
N GLU A 284 46.89 50.75 69.64
CA GLU A 284 48.31 51.14 69.75
C GLU A 284 48.46 52.67 69.69
N LYS A 285 47.74 53.31 68.76
CA LYS A 285 47.70 54.77 68.63
C LYS A 285 47.16 55.43 69.90
N LEU A 286 46.09 54.90 70.47
CA LEU A 286 45.57 55.36 71.75
C LEU A 286 46.61 55.20 72.87
N ALA A 287 47.23 54.02 72.99
CA ALA A 287 48.26 53.76 74.00
C ALA A 287 49.43 54.74 73.89
N LEU A 288 49.89 55.05 72.67
CA LEU A 288 50.95 56.04 72.43
C LEU A 288 50.52 57.45 72.84
N ARG A 289 49.30 57.90 72.53
CA ARG A 289 48.79 59.20 72.98
C ARG A 289 48.72 59.29 74.50
N THR A 290 48.18 58.26 75.14
CA THR A 290 48.09 58.19 76.61
C THR A 290 49.48 58.19 77.23
N TRP A 291 50.43 57.43 76.68
CA TRP A 291 51.81 57.41 77.15
C TRP A 291 52.50 58.78 76.99
N LEU A 292 52.37 59.43 75.83
CA LEU A 292 52.90 60.78 75.61
C LEU A 292 52.32 61.77 76.62
N PHE A 293 51.01 61.71 76.86
CA PHE A 293 50.35 62.54 77.87
C PHE A 293 50.90 62.29 79.27
N GLN A 294 51.13 61.03 79.64
CA GLN A 294 51.72 60.63 80.93
C GLN A 294 53.11 61.23 81.18
N GLN A 295 53.92 61.42 80.15
CA GLN A 295 55.26 62.02 80.26
C GLN A 295 55.22 63.53 80.56
N THR A 296 54.08 64.17 80.37
CA THR A 296 53.96 65.63 80.54
C THR A 296 53.98 66.03 82.01
N SER A 297 54.54 67.21 82.30
CA SER A 297 54.52 67.78 83.66
C SER A 297 53.09 68.06 84.16
N ILE A 298 52.16 68.37 83.25
CA ILE A 298 50.78 68.66 83.59
C ILE A 298 50.00 67.38 83.96
N TYR A 299 50.33 66.22 83.39
CA TYR A 299 49.75 64.94 83.81
C TYR A 299 50.09 64.59 85.26
N LYS A 300 51.35 64.76 85.68
CA LYS A 300 51.76 64.55 87.08
C LYS A 300 50.92 65.40 88.04
N LYS A 301 50.59 66.63 87.62
CA LYS A 301 49.70 67.51 88.37
C LYS A 301 48.26 66.98 88.40
N VAL A 302 47.69 66.56 87.27
CA VAL A 302 46.36 65.92 87.20
C VAL A 302 46.28 64.72 88.15
N MET A 303 47.31 63.86 88.17
CA MET A 303 47.36 62.70 89.07
C MET A 303 47.46 63.11 90.55
N SER A 304 48.26 64.12 90.89
CA SER A 304 48.31 64.63 92.27
C SER A 304 46.98 65.21 92.79
N LEU A 305 46.09 65.65 91.87
CA LEU A 305 44.73 66.05 92.21
C LEU A 305 43.82 64.83 92.41
N SER A 306 44.05 63.75 91.66
CA SER A 306 43.31 62.49 91.75
C SER A 306 43.48 61.77 93.10
N ASP A 307 44.61 61.96 93.79
CA ASP A 307 44.92 61.32 95.09
C ASP A 307 44.04 61.82 96.25
N GLN A 308 43.14 62.77 96.00
CA GLN A 308 42.28 63.40 97.01
C GLN A 308 40.92 62.70 97.19
N GLN A 309 40.80 61.43 96.77
CA GLN A 309 39.55 60.65 96.87
C GLN A 309 39.00 60.59 98.31
N GLN A 310 39.87 60.44 99.31
CA GLN A 310 39.49 60.38 100.73
C GLN A 310 39.40 61.77 101.42
N VAL A 311 39.67 62.86 100.69
CA VAL A 311 39.61 64.23 101.24
C VAL A 311 38.18 64.77 101.15
N ASN A 312 37.74 65.44 102.22
CA ASN A 312 36.43 66.09 102.31
C ASN A 312 36.19 67.02 101.11
N LYS A 313 35.02 66.88 100.47
CA LYS A 313 34.61 67.62 99.26
C LYS A 313 34.78 69.15 99.38
N LYS A 314 34.72 69.73 100.59
CA LYS A 314 34.89 71.17 100.81
C LYS A 314 36.35 71.66 100.81
N ILE A 315 37.34 70.77 100.86
CA ILE A 315 38.77 71.09 101.08
C ILE A 315 39.65 70.59 99.91
N ARG A 316 39.05 69.95 98.89
CA ARG A 316 39.81 69.46 97.73
C ARG A 316 40.46 70.61 96.98
N LYS A 317 41.74 70.46 96.67
CA LYS A 317 42.46 71.37 95.79
C LYS A 317 41.99 71.13 94.37
N VAL A 318 41.83 72.23 93.66
CA VAL A 318 41.31 72.29 92.29
C VAL A 318 42.40 72.93 91.42
N MET A 319 42.44 72.57 90.14
CA MET A 319 43.42 73.12 89.21
C MET A 319 43.22 74.64 89.01
N ALA A 320 44.30 75.41 89.01
CA ALA A 320 44.22 76.85 88.75
C ALA A 320 43.92 77.12 87.26
N ALA A 321 43.30 78.26 86.95
CA ALA A 321 42.91 78.60 85.57
C ALA A 321 44.09 78.60 84.57
N ALA A 322 45.27 79.07 84.99
CA ALA A 322 46.49 79.02 84.16
C ALA A 322 47.03 77.59 83.96
N GLU A 323 46.84 76.70 84.94
CA GLU A 323 47.20 75.27 84.82
C GLU A 323 46.20 74.53 83.92
N LEU A 324 44.92 74.93 83.93
CA LEU A 324 43.88 74.39 83.05
C LEU A 324 44.12 74.78 81.58
N ASP A 325 44.53 76.03 81.30
CA ASP A 325 44.92 76.45 79.94
C ASP A 325 46.13 75.66 79.42
N LYS A 326 47.11 75.41 80.30
CA LYS A 326 48.27 74.57 79.97
C LYS A 326 47.86 73.12 79.71
N LEU A 327 46.98 72.55 80.53
CA LEU A 327 46.41 71.21 80.32
C LEU A 327 45.71 71.12 78.97
N LYS A 328 44.88 72.11 78.65
CA LYS A 328 44.14 72.18 77.40
C LYS A 328 45.05 72.20 76.18
N LYS A 329 46.05 73.09 76.14
CA LYS A 329 47.04 73.16 75.05
C LYS A 329 47.81 71.85 74.87
N THR A 330 48.37 71.31 75.95
CA THR A 330 49.15 70.08 75.89
C THR A 330 48.31 68.86 75.50
N THR A 331 47.09 68.73 76.00
CA THR A 331 46.18 67.65 75.60
C THR A 331 45.75 67.81 74.15
N PHE A 332 45.47 69.03 73.68
CA PHE A 332 45.04 69.26 72.30
C PHE A 332 46.12 69.00 71.27
N GLU A 333 47.39 69.29 71.60
CA GLU A 333 48.53 68.94 70.74
C GLU A 333 48.68 67.42 70.61
N ILE A 334 48.60 66.68 71.73
CA ILE A 334 48.79 65.21 71.75
C ILE A 334 47.60 64.48 71.11
N TYR A 335 46.38 65.01 71.25
CA TYR A 335 45.15 64.41 70.74
C TYR A 335 44.61 65.12 69.49
N ALA A 336 45.41 65.94 68.80
CA ALA A 336 44.98 66.75 67.65
C ALA A 336 44.27 65.92 66.57
N ASP A 337 44.76 64.72 66.33
CA ASP A 337 44.26 63.78 65.33
C ASP A 337 43.06 62.92 65.80
N TYR A 338 42.75 62.94 67.10
CA TYR A 338 41.48 62.48 67.67
C TYR A 338 40.43 63.60 67.65
N ILE A 339 40.87 64.83 67.90
CA ILE A 339 40.01 66.02 67.95
C ILE A 339 39.53 66.43 66.55
N SER A 340 40.42 66.43 65.54
CA SER A 340 40.09 66.94 64.20
C SER A 340 38.88 66.23 63.56
N PRO A 341 38.78 64.87 63.59
CA PRO A 341 37.58 64.18 63.10
C PRO A 341 36.32 64.47 63.93
N LEU A 342 36.45 64.60 65.26
CA LEU A 342 35.32 64.90 66.15
C LEU A 342 34.77 66.30 65.92
N GLN A 343 35.62 67.30 65.68
CA GLN A 343 35.21 68.66 65.34
C GLN A 343 34.56 68.75 63.96
N ALA A 344 35.07 67.98 62.99
CA ALA A 344 34.49 67.92 61.65
C ALA A 344 33.10 67.24 61.66
N GLN A 345 32.92 66.19 62.46
CA GLN A 345 31.66 65.46 62.58
C GLN A 345 30.64 66.18 63.47
N TYR A 346 31.08 66.85 64.53
CA TYR A 346 30.23 67.51 65.52
C TYR A 346 30.68 68.96 65.75
N SER A 347 30.22 69.87 64.89
CA SER A 347 30.63 71.29 64.90
C SER A 347 30.18 72.07 66.15
N GLN A 348 29.28 71.52 66.96
CA GLN A 348 28.78 72.13 68.19
C GLN A 348 29.60 71.80 69.46
N LEU A 349 30.63 70.96 69.34
CA LEU A 349 31.51 70.63 70.46
C LEU A 349 32.39 71.84 70.83
N THR A 350 32.28 72.27 72.09
CA THR A 350 33.16 73.33 72.60
C THR A 350 34.54 72.78 72.88
N GLU A 351 35.54 73.64 73.03
CA GLU A 351 36.88 73.18 73.41
C GLU A 351 36.88 72.47 74.79
N ASP A 352 36.01 72.86 75.72
CA ASP A 352 35.93 72.18 77.01
C ASP A 352 35.30 70.78 76.88
N ASP A 353 34.34 70.63 75.96
CA ASP A 353 33.75 69.34 75.59
C ASP A 353 34.82 68.39 75.01
N LEU A 354 35.68 68.91 74.11
CA LEU A 354 36.79 68.16 73.51
C LEU A 354 37.86 67.78 74.53
N LEU A 355 38.15 68.67 75.48
CA LEU A 355 39.10 68.39 76.57
C LEU A 355 38.56 67.29 77.49
N VAL A 356 37.27 67.30 77.82
CA VAL A 356 36.63 66.21 78.58
C VAL A 356 36.76 64.87 77.84
N LEU A 357 36.47 64.84 76.53
CA LEU A 357 36.59 63.62 75.72
C LEU A 357 38.03 63.09 75.69
N CYS A 358 39.03 63.96 75.48
CA CYS A 358 40.43 63.56 75.46
C CYS A 358 40.90 63.01 76.82
N LEU A 359 40.46 63.60 77.93
CA LEU A 359 40.82 63.12 79.26
C LEU A 359 40.12 61.80 79.61
N GLN A 360 38.90 61.57 79.12
CA GLN A 360 38.22 60.28 79.25
C GLN A 360 38.91 59.18 78.43
N GLU A 361 39.29 59.51 77.19
CA GLU A 361 40.02 58.63 76.28
C GLU A 361 41.40 58.25 76.87
N ALA A 362 42.06 59.21 77.55
CA ALA A 362 43.30 59.00 78.31
C ALA A 362 43.14 58.15 79.58
N GLY A 363 41.92 57.71 79.93
CA GLY A 363 41.65 56.90 81.12
C GLY A 363 41.66 57.68 82.43
N ILE A 364 41.56 59.02 82.41
CA ILE A 364 41.51 59.83 83.62
C ILE A 364 40.19 59.62 84.34
N SER A 365 40.26 59.41 85.65
CA SER A 365 39.07 59.14 86.46
C SER A 365 38.06 60.31 86.40
N PRO A 366 36.74 60.06 86.43
CA PRO A 366 35.74 61.13 86.38
C PRO A 366 35.94 62.17 87.49
N LEU A 367 36.43 61.77 88.65
CA LEU A 367 36.72 62.71 89.73
C LEU A 367 37.91 63.62 89.40
N ALA A 368 38.99 63.05 88.86
CA ALA A 368 40.18 63.82 88.47
C ALA A 368 39.88 64.82 87.34
N ILE A 369 39.07 64.43 86.35
CA ILE A 369 38.61 65.34 85.30
C ILE A 369 37.85 66.52 85.93
N SER A 370 36.92 66.25 86.87
CA SER A 370 36.14 67.31 87.51
C SER A 370 37.00 68.31 88.32
N LEU A 371 38.03 67.80 89.01
CA LEU A 371 39.00 68.62 89.74
C LEU A 371 39.88 69.49 88.83
N CYS A 372 40.11 69.06 87.59
CA CYS A 372 40.78 69.88 86.58
C CYS A 372 39.92 71.07 86.15
N PHE A 373 38.60 70.89 86.06
CA PHE A 373 37.66 71.91 85.57
C PHE A 373 37.18 72.91 86.62
N GLY A 374 37.62 72.83 87.88
CA GLY A 374 37.13 73.76 88.90
C GLY A 374 36.28 73.14 90.00
N HIS A 375 35.89 71.87 89.86
CA HIS A 375 34.77 71.29 90.61
C HIS A 375 35.22 70.22 91.61
N THR A 376 34.67 70.25 92.82
CA THR A 376 35.06 69.34 93.90
C THR A 376 34.30 68.01 93.93
N ASP A 377 33.28 67.85 93.07
CA ASP A 377 32.51 66.61 92.85
C ASP A 377 32.35 66.28 91.38
N THR A 378 31.75 65.13 91.08
CA THR A 378 31.51 64.65 89.70
C THR A 378 30.17 65.14 89.10
N VAL A 379 29.40 65.97 89.81
CA VAL A 379 28.04 66.37 89.39
C VAL A 379 28.11 67.23 88.13
N ALA A 380 28.99 68.23 88.12
CA ALA A 380 29.20 69.10 86.97
C ALA A 380 29.69 68.32 85.73
N LEU A 381 30.57 67.34 85.93
CA LEU A 381 31.07 66.47 84.86
C LEU A 381 29.98 65.53 84.32
N ASN A 382 29.12 64.98 85.18
CA ASN A 382 28.02 64.12 84.73
C ASN A 382 26.99 64.91 83.91
N GLN A 383 26.74 66.17 84.27
CA GLN A 383 25.92 67.09 83.48
C GLN A 383 26.58 67.43 82.14
N SER A 384 27.89 67.70 82.10
CA SER A 384 28.59 67.93 80.83
C SER A 384 28.59 66.70 79.94
N LYS A 385 28.77 65.50 80.49
CA LYS A 385 28.64 64.22 79.76
C LYS A 385 27.25 64.01 79.16
N SER A 386 26.18 64.38 79.88
CA SER A 386 24.82 64.31 79.35
C SER A 386 24.60 65.29 78.19
N ARG A 387 25.16 66.50 78.27
CA ARG A 387 25.13 67.48 77.16
C ARG A 387 25.96 67.02 75.96
N LEU A 388 27.17 66.49 76.21
CA LEU A 388 28.03 65.87 75.20
C LEU A 388 27.29 64.77 74.43
N LYS A 389 26.61 63.87 75.13
CA LYS A 389 25.83 62.80 74.51
C LYS A 389 24.71 63.33 73.60
N LYS A 390 24.04 64.43 74.00
CA LYS A 390 23.02 65.08 73.18
C LYS A 390 23.61 65.73 71.92
N LYS A 391 24.74 66.43 72.05
CA LYS A 391 25.47 67.05 70.93
C LYS A 391 26.07 66.05 69.95
N MET A 392 26.37 64.83 70.41
CA MET A 392 26.91 63.74 69.58
C MET A 392 25.81 62.83 69.01
N SER A 393 24.53 63.10 69.30
CA SER A 393 23.37 62.37 68.78
C SER A 393 22.51 63.17 67.80
N GLU A 394 22.76 64.48 67.72
CA GLU A 394 22.22 65.42 66.72
C GLU A 394 23.25 65.58 65.61
#